data_AF-A0A8S0VNV5-F1
#
_entry.id   AF-A0A8S0VNV5-F1
#
_cell.length_a   1.000
_cell.length_b   1.000
_cell.length_c   1.000
_cell.angle_alpha   90.00
_cell.angle_beta   90.00
_cell.angle_gamma   90.00
#
_symmetry.space_group_name_H-M   'P 1'
#
loop_
_entity.id
_entity.type
_entity.pdbx_description
1 polymer ?
#
loop_
_entity_poly.entity_id
_entity_poly.type
_entity_poly.pdbx_seq_one_letter_code
_entity_poly.pdbx_strand_id
1 'polypeptide(L)' 'VILLHLLQYSTMADDEPIDPKKELEERCKAPCTRPLREYQACAKRIQGDESGNKHCTGQYFDYWRCVDKCVATKLFSYLK' A
#
# COMPACT_ATOMS: atom_id res chain seq x y z
N VAL A 1 -12.07 -25.89 24.61
CA VAL A 1 -12.20 -24.50 25.11
C VAL A 1 -11.62 -23.48 24.13
N ILE A 2 -10.40 -23.69 23.65
CA ILE A 2 -9.75 -22.84 22.62
C ILE A 2 -10.55 -22.83 21.30
N LEU A 3 -11.04 -23.98 20.84
CA LEU A 3 -11.87 -24.07 19.62
C LEU A 3 -13.21 -23.30 19.73
N LEU A 4 -13.83 -23.27 20.91
CA LEU A 4 -15.06 -22.51 21.17
C LEU A 4 -14.78 -21.00 21.22
N HIS A 5 -13.64 -20.58 21.77
CA HIS A 5 -13.20 -19.18 21.74
C HIS A 5 -12.87 -18.71 20.31
N LEU A 6 -12.23 -19.55 19.49
CA LEU A 6 -11.93 -19.23 18.09
C LEU A 6 -13.20 -19.08 17.24
N LEU A 7 -14.21 -19.93 17.44
CA LEU A 7 -15.48 -19.84 16.73
C LEU A 7 -16.30 -18.59 17.15
N GLN A 8 -16.26 -18.17 18.42
CA GLN A 8 -16.90 -16.93 18.87
C GLN A 8 -16.15 -15.66 18.45
N TYR A 9 -14.84 -15.73 18.22
CA TYR A 9 -14.07 -14.59 17.71
C TYR A 9 -14.48 -14.24 16.27
N SER A 10 -14.80 -15.23 15.45
CA SER A 10 -15.22 -15.01 14.06
C SER A 10 -16.64 -14.41 13.90
N THR A 11 -17.53 -14.54 14.89
CA THR A 11 -18.93 -14.06 14.78
C THR A 11 -19.20 -12.71 15.44
N MET A 12 -18.28 -12.18 16.25
CA MET A 12 -18.38 -10.83 16.86
C MET A 12 -17.36 -9.82 16.28
N ALA A 13 -16.46 -10.26 15.40
CA ALA A 13 -15.47 -9.43 14.72
C ALA A 13 -15.90 -9.05 13.28
N ASP A 14 -17.21 -9.12 12.98
CA ASP A 14 -17.75 -9.11 11.62
C ASP A 14 -17.94 -7.71 10.99
N ASP A 15 -17.37 -6.65 11.57
CA ASP A 15 -17.29 -5.35 10.91
C ASP A 15 -16.00 -4.63 11.36
N GLU A 16 -14.85 -5.11 10.91
CA GLU A 16 -13.63 -4.30 11.00
C GLU A 16 -13.86 -3.02 10.17
N PRO A 17 -13.71 -1.83 10.76
CA PRO A 17 -13.91 -0.59 10.03
C PRO A 17 -12.93 -0.54 8.86
N ILE A 18 -13.48 -0.47 7.65
CA ILE A 18 -12.70 -0.40 6.41
C ILE A 18 -11.87 0.89 6.44
N ASP A 19 -10.55 0.77 6.32
CA ASP A 19 -9.66 1.92 6.14
C ASP A 19 -9.86 2.50 4.73
N PRO A 20 -10.51 3.67 4.58
CA PRO A 20 -10.77 4.26 3.28
C PRO A 20 -9.47 4.64 2.56
N LYS A 21 -8.38 4.91 3.28
CA LYS A 21 -7.08 5.21 2.69
C LYS A 21 -6.56 4.02 1.90
N LYS A 22 -6.54 2.84 2.50
CA LYS A 22 -6.04 1.60 1.87
C LYS A 22 -6.78 1.27 0.57
N GLU A 23 -8.11 1.38 0.56
CA GLU A 23 -8.87 1.16 -0.67
C GLU A 23 -8.58 2.21 -1.75
N LEU A 24 -8.47 3.47 -1.36
CA LEU A 24 -8.15 4.55 -2.29
C LEU A 24 -6.74 4.39 -2.87
N GLU A 25 -5.77 3.96 -2.06
CA GLU A 25 -4.42 3.63 -2.52
C GLU A 25 -4.45 2.55 -3.60
N GLU A 26 -5.14 1.42 -3.38
CA GLU A 26 -5.27 0.35 -4.40
C GLU A 26 -5.86 0.87 -5.71
N ARG A 27 -6.94 1.66 -5.65
CA ARG A 27 -7.53 2.30 -6.84
C ARG A 27 -6.57 3.28 -7.51
N CYS A 28 -5.76 3.99 -6.73
CA CYS A 28 -4.79 4.98 -7.20
C CYS A 28 -3.48 4.37 -7.74
N LYS A 29 -3.24 3.05 -7.61
CA LYS A 29 -2.09 2.39 -8.26
C LYS A 29 -2.22 2.33 -9.78
N ALA A 30 -3.43 2.08 -10.29
CA ALA A 30 -3.70 1.94 -11.72
C ALA A 30 -3.28 3.16 -12.58
N PRO A 31 -3.55 4.43 -12.20
CA PRO A 31 -3.05 5.58 -12.94
C PRO A 31 -1.54 5.84 -12.76
N CYS A 32 -0.89 5.29 -11.74
CA CYS A 32 0.52 5.54 -11.40
C CYS A 32 1.49 4.50 -11.98
N THR A 33 1.18 3.95 -13.16
CA THR A 33 1.95 2.85 -13.78
C THR A 33 3.35 3.24 -14.23
N ARG A 34 3.57 4.48 -14.70
CA ARG A 34 4.91 4.94 -15.13
C ARG A 34 5.92 4.92 -13.97
N PRO A 35 5.73 5.64 -12.86
CA PRO A 35 6.69 5.60 -11.76
C PRO A 35 6.77 4.21 -11.11
N LEU A 36 5.70 3.40 -11.14
CA LEU A 36 5.77 2.00 -10.72
C LEU A 36 6.76 1.18 -11.56
N ARG A 37 6.76 1.34 -12.89
CA ARG A 37 7.71 0.66 -13.78
C ARG A 37 9.15 1.08 -13.52
N GLU A 38 9.39 2.36 -13.26
CA GLU A 38 10.71 2.89 -12.91
C GLU A 38 11.21 2.32 -11.58
N TYR A 39 10.34 2.27 -10.57
CA TYR A 39 10.65 1.61 -9.29
C TYR A 39 10.96 0.12 -9.46
N GLN A 40 10.15 -0.61 -10.23
CA GLN A 40 10.40 -2.03 -10.52
C GLN A 40 11.71 -2.26 -11.28
N ALA A 41 12.06 -1.38 -12.23
CA ALA A 41 13.33 -1.45 -12.93
C ALA A 41 14.52 -1.20 -11.97
N CYS A 42 14.39 -0.23 -11.06
CA CYS A 42 15.40 -0.02 -10.02
C CYS A 42 15.53 -1.24 -9.10
N ALA A 43 14.41 -1.81 -8.63
CA ALA A 43 14.40 -2.98 -7.75
C ALA A 43 15.12 -4.18 -8.40
N LYS A 44 14.90 -4.41 -9.70
CA LYS A 44 15.63 -5.43 -10.47
C LYS A 44 17.13 -5.15 -10.56
N ARG A 45 17.52 -3.88 -10.74
CA ARG A 45 18.95 -3.48 -10.83
C ARG A 45 19.71 -3.74 -9.53
N ILE A 46 19.04 -3.60 -8.39
CA ILE A 46 19.66 -3.80 -7.07
C ILE A 46 19.44 -5.22 -6.53
N GLN A 47 18.74 -6.08 -7.28
CA GLN A 47 18.51 -7.47 -6.90
C GLN A 47 19.86 -8.21 -6.85
N GLY A 48 20.21 -8.73 -5.67
CA GLY A 48 21.50 -9.39 -5.43
C GLY A 48 22.63 -8.46 -4.99
N ASP A 49 22.35 -7.19 -4.69
CA ASP A 49 23.34 -6.33 -4.03
C ASP A 49 23.48 -6.70 -2.54
N GLU A 50 24.66 -7.19 -2.16
CA GLU A 50 24.99 -7.53 -0.77
C GLU A 50 25.70 -6.38 -0.04
N SER A 51 26.06 -5.31 -0.76
CA SER A 51 26.81 -4.17 -0.21
C SER A 51 26.01 -3.32 0.78
N GLY A 52 24.67 -3.39 0.71
CA GLY A 52 23.77 -2.53 1.48
C GLY A 52 23.71 -1.06 1.02
N ASN A 53 24.52 -0.67 0.04
CA ASN A 53 24.64 0.73 -0.40
C ASN A 53 23.66 1.09 -1.53
N LYS A 54 23.16 0.12 -2.30
CA LYS A 54 22.20 0.39 -3.38
C LYS A 54 20.78 0.49 -2.83
N HIS A 55 20.05 1.54 -3.21
CA HIS A 55 18.67 1.74 -2.82
C HIS A 55 17.83 2.38 -3.93
N CYS A 56 16.51 2.20 -3.85
CA CYS A 56 15.53 2.72 -4.80
C CYS A 56 14.58 3.75 -4.17
N THR A 57 15.00 4.39 -3.07
CA THR A 57 14.18 5.36 -2.30
C THR A 57 13.68 6.52 -3.15
N GLY A 58 14.46 7.02 -4.12
CA GLY A 58 14.01 8.06 -5.04
C GLY A 58 12.81 7.61 -5.88
N GLN A 59 12.93 6.47 -6.58
CA GLN A 59 11.84 5.93 -7.40
C GLN A 59 10.63 5.51 -6.56
N TYR A 60 10.87 5.03 -5.34
CA TYR A 60 9.83 4.73 -4.37
C TYR A 60 9.04 6.00 -4.01
N PHE A 61 9.73 7.11 -3.71
CA PHE A 61 9.08 8.38 -3.42
C PHE A 61 8.34 8.95 -4.63
N ASP A 62 8.85 8.81 -5.85
CA ASP A 62 8.13 9.24 -7.05
C ASP A 62 6.84 8.45 -7.27
N TYR A 63 6.87 7.13 -7.06
CA TYR A 63 5.69 6.27 -7.12
C TYR A 63 4.66 6.65 -6.06
N TRP A 64 5.07 6.73 -4.80
CA TRP A 64 4.17 7.07 -3.70
C TRP A 64 3.63 8.49 -3.80
N ARG A 65 4.45 9.46 -4.24
CA ARG A 65 3.98 10.82 -4.52
C ARG A 65 2.84 10.84 -5.54
N CYS A 66 2.88 9.98 -6.56
CA CYS A 66 1.78 9.85 -7.52
C CYS A 66 0.51 9.29 -6.85
N VAL A 67 0.65 8.21 -6.09
CA VAL A 67 -0.46 7.55 -5.38
C VAL A 67 -1.07 8.52 -4.37
N ASP A 68 -0.26 9.15 -3.53
CA ASP A 68 -0.68 10.11 -2.50
C ASP A 68 -1.39 11.32 -3.12
N LYS A 69 -0.87 11.85 -4.24
CA LYS A 69 -1.54 12.94 -4.97
C LYS A 69 -2.94 12.53 -5.44
N CYS A 70 -3.12 11.29 -5.87
CA CYS A 70 -4.42 10.75 -6.27
C CYS A 70 -5.35 10.58 -5.05
N VAL A 71 -4.85 10.00 -3.95
CA VAL A 71 -5.60 9.72 -2.71
C VAL A 71 -6.03 11.01 -2.02
N ALA A 72 -5.17 12.03 -1.97
CA ALA A 72 -5.41 13.29 -1.27
C ALA A 72 -6.69 14.02 -1.73
N THR A 73 -7.06 13.87 -3.00
CA THR A 73 -8.28 14.49 -3.55
C THR A 73 -9.58 13.82 -3.12
N LYS A 74 -9.49 12.63 -2.52
CA LYS A 74 -10.64 11.76 -2.19
C LYS A 74 -10.73 11.45 -0.70
N LEU A 75 -9.60 11.25 -0.03
CA LEU A 75 -9.54 10.71 1.33
C LEU A 75 -10.34 11.53 2.35
N PHE A 76 -10.21 12.86 2.33
CA PHE A 76 -10.90 13.73 3.28
C PHE A 76 -12.43 13.76 3.14
N SER A 77 -12.99 13.22 2.05
CA SER A 77 -14.45 13.02 1.96
C SER A 77 -14.96 11.84 2.79
N TYR A 78 -14.07 10.92 3.19
CA TYR A 78 -14.39 9.74 4.02
C TYR A 78 -14.07 9.96 5.50
N LEU A 79 -13.24 10.96 5.82
CA LEU A 79 -12.82 11.27 7.20
C LEU A 79 -13.78 12.30 7.82
N LYS A 80 -14.16 12.09 9.08
CA LYS A 80 -15.00 13.00 9.89
C LYS A 80 -14.17 13.67 10.97
#